data_AF-L1PRU6-F1
#
_entry.id   AF-L1PRU6-F1
#
_cell.length_a   1.000
_cell.length_b   1.000
_cell.length_c   1.000
_cell.angle_alpha   90.00
_cell.angle_beta   90.00
_cell.angle_gamma   90.00
#
_symmetry.space_group_name_H-M   'P 1'
#
loop_
_entity.id
_entity.type
_entity.pdbx_description
1 polymer ?
#
loop_
_entity_poly.entity_id
_entity_poly.type
_entity_poly.pdbx_seq_one_letter_code
_entity_poly.pdbx_strand_id
1 'polypeptide(L)'
;YYGICPNGFPIFFDEKNQTDLHCTTERIQANSFQSSHYIVLSIAPYQRTPIGIPNPNEYPLRHPYTQPILQLSLAEKEDEVIENPYCVIVGILTKRKDEYYSISEHYIPPSLSMDAHLLLKGYAQDYFKRLSTITELAKQIITKIISQPHPNAIAENVLTLCSELTKYLYANDFGTEPRILQSSPLRVYEQVRGLTGVLLSVLLCIHSKEKEILFKYFQEWNGFTPYTLEQLLQKFYNQKYEHLQLQNVMERIGEVLKHLEELLRVLSGLDIIGQHRESIVISETKS
;
A
#
# COMPACT_ATOMS: atom_id res chain seq x y z
N TYR A 1 -22.24 4.96 3.40
CA TYR A 1 -21.05 5.25 2.57
C TYR A 1 -20.72 6.73 2.68
N TYR A 2 -19.44 7.07 2.82
CA TYR A 2 -18.95 8.45 2.84
C TYR A 2 -17.82 8.54 1.82
N GLY A 3 -17.97 9.40 0.82
CA GLY A 3 -16.96 9.56 -0.23
C GLY A 3 -16.99 10.95 -0.85
N ILE A 4 -15.99 11.25 -1.68
CA ILE A 4 -15.86 12.53 -2.37
C ILE A 4 -15.50 12.23 -3.82
N CYS A 5 -16.23 12.82 -4.76
CA CYS A 5 -15.93 12.72 -6.19
C CYS A 5 -14.66 13.51 -6.55
N PRO A 6 -14.00 13.23 -7.68
CA PRO A 6 -12.81 13.97 -8.12
C PRO A 6 -12.98 15.49 -8.19
N ASN A 7 -14.19 15.99 -8.49
CA ASN A 7 -14.50 17.43 -8.48
C ASN A 7 -14.69 18.04 -7.07
N GLY A 8 -14.58 17.26 -6.00
CA GLY A 8 -14.81 17.68 -4.62
C GLY A 8 -16.27 17.56 -4.14
N PHE A 9 -17.20 17.05 -4.96
CA PHE A 9 -18.58 16.88 -4.54
C PHE A 9 -18.70 15.69 -3.57
N PRO A 10 -19.19 15.90 -2.34
CA PRO A 10 -19.28 14.81 -1.37
C PRO A 10 -20.53 13.97 -1.59
N ILE A 11 -20.39 12.65 -1.42
CA ILE A 11 -21.46 11.68 -1.45
C ILE A 11 -21.63 11.10 -0.04
N PHE A 12 -22.83 11.29 0.53
CA PHE A 12 -23.16 10.78 1.86
C PHE A 12 -24.38 9.85 1.78
N PHE A 13 -24.19 8.61 2.21
CA PHE A 13 -25.25 7.63 2.46
C PHE A 13 -25.25 7.26 3.95
N ASP A 14 -26.35 7.56 4.61
CA ASP A 14 -26.68 7.03 5.94
C ASP A 14 -27.87 6.05 5.79
N GLU A 15 -27.96 5.04 6.64
CA GLU A 15 -29.05 4.05 6.67
C GLU A 15 -30.43 4.69 6.83
N LYS A 16 -30.47 5.93 7.34
CA LYS A 16 -31.68 6.76 7.49
C LYS A 16 -32.14 7.44 6.21
N ASN A 17 -31.24 7.63 5.24
CA ASN A 17 -31.55 8.17 3.91
C ASN A 17 -31.73 6.99 2.92
N GLN A 18 -32.81 6.24 3.10
CA GLN A 18 -33.18 5.09 2.25
C GLN A 18 -33.30 5.53 0.78
N THR A 19 -32.22 5.39 0.05
CA THR A 19 -32.18 5.57 -1.40
C THR A 19 -31.86 4.18 -1.96
N ASP A 20 -32.88 3.46 -2.42
CA ASP A 20 -32.72 2.12 -3.00
C ASP A 20 -31.99 2.21 -4.34
N LEU A 21 -30.66 2.14 -4.28
CA LEU A 21 -29.80 2.14 -5.47
C LEU A 21 -29.52 0.73 -5.93
N HIS A 22 -29.85 0.46 -7.19
CA HIS A 22 -29.61 -0.82 -7.84
C HIS A 22 -29.17 -0.57 -9.29
N CYS A 23 -28.39 -1.51 -9.83
CA CYS A 23 -28.03 -1.56 -11.24
C CYS A 23 -28.14 -3.02 -11.73
N THR A 24 -28.48 -3.21 -13.00
CA THR A 24 -28.66 -4.55 -13.58
C THR A 24 -27.47 -4.94 -14.45
N THR A 25 -27.18 -6.23 -14.50
CA THR A 25 -26.12 -6.82 -15.34
C THR A 25 -26.60 -7.12 -16.77
N GLU A 26 -27.87 -6.87 -17.08
CA GLU A 26 -28.52 -7.18 -18.37
C GLU A 26 -27.86 -6.48 -19.57
N ARG A 27 -27.18 -5.34 -19.33
CA ARG A 27 -26.49 -4.56 -20.36
C ARG A 27 -25.06 -5.04 -20.63
N ILE A 28 -24.53 -5.97 -19.84
CA ILE A 28 -23.21 -6.55 -20.07
C ILE A 28 -23.32 -7.56 -21.21
N GLN A 29 -22.60 -7.34 -22.31
CA GLN A 29 -22.53 -8.30 -23.41
C GLN A 29 -21.89 -9.61 -22.91
N ALA A 30 -22.58 -10.74 -23.10
CA ALA A 30 -22.21 -12.04 -22.52
C ALA A 30 -20.96 -12.71 -23.14
N ASN A 31 -20.14 -11.98 -23.90
CA ASN A 31 -19.24 -12.56 -24.89
C ASN A 31 -17.82 -12.88 -24.40
N SER A 32 -17.46 -12.60 -23.14
CA SER A 32 -16.13 -12.96 -22.61
C SER A 32 -16.21 -13.97 -21.46
N PHE A 33 -15.41 -15.04 -21.58
CA PHE A 33 -15.22 -16.06 -20.54
C PHE A 33 -14.60 -15.50 -19.25
N GLN A 34 -14.08 -14.27 -19.31
CA GLN A 34 -13.57 -13.49 -18.21
C GLN A 34 -13.91 -12.02 -18.48
N SER A 35 -14.79 -11.44 -17.65
CA SER A 35 -15.21 -10.05 -17.77
C SER A 35 -15.09 -9.34 -16.43
N SER A 36 -14.50 -8.14 -16.40
CA SER A 36 -14.39 -7.31 -15.20
C SER A 36 -14.99 -5.94 -15.48
N HIS A 37 -15.92 -5.51 -14.63
CA HIS A 37 -16.61 -4.23 -14.75
C HIS A 37 -16.42 -3.42 -13.47
N TYR A 38 -16.24 -2.12 -13.61
CA TYR A 38 -16.30 -1.20 -12.48
C TYR A 38 -17.74 -0.99 -12.04
N ILE A 39 -17.95 -1.02 -10.73
CA ILE A 39 -19.19 -0.57 -10.10
C ILE A 39 -18.99 0.91 -9.80
N VAL A 40 -19.72 1.75 -10.53
CA VAL A 40 -19.57 3.21 -10.53
C VAL A 40 -20.77 3.85 -9.86
N LEU A 41 -20.49 4.64 -8.83
CA LEU A 41 -21.45 5.48 -8.14
C LEU A 41 -21.32 6.91 -8.68
N SER A 42 -22.33 7.35 -9.40
CA SER A 42 -22.37 8.69 -10.02
C SER A 42 -23.35 9.60 -9.31
N ILE A 43 -23.07 10.89 -9.36
CA ILE A 43 -23.93 11.94 -8.83
C ILE A 43 -24.29 12.96 -9.90
N ALA A 44 -25.55 13.40 -9.94
CA ALA A 44 -26.01 14.51 -10.77
C ALA A 44 -26.24 15.76 -9.90
N PRO A 45 -25.19 16.55 -9.61
CA PRO A 45 -25.25 17.60 -8.59
C PRO A 45 -26.21 18.76 -8.94
N TYR A 46 -26.46 18.95 -10.24
CA TYR A 46 -27.35 20.01 -10.74
C TYR A 46 -28.81 19.53 -10.88
N GLN A 47 -29.08 18.25 -10.64
CA GLN A 47 -30.43 17.69 -10.64
C GLN A 47 -30.85 17.43 -9.20
N ARG A 48 -31.74 18.28 -8.69
CA ARG A 48 -32.17 18.26 -7.29
C ARG A 48 -33.53 17.58 -7.15
N THR A 49 -33.59 16.62 -6.23
CA THR A 49 -34.84 15.97 -5.82
C THR A 49 -35.28 16.50 -4.45
N PRO A 50 -36.53 16.93 -4.29
CA PRO A 50 -37.06 17.40 -3.01
C PRO A 50 -37.19 16.23 -2.02
N ILE A 51 -36.78 16.44 -0.76
CA ILE A 51 -36.82 15.43 0.32
C ILE A 51 -37.15 16.03 1.69
N GLY A 52 -37.52 15.15 2.63
CA GLY A 52 -37.97 15.52 3.97
C GLY A 52 -39.49 15.65 4.03
N ILE A 53 -40.05 15.71 5.24
CA ILE A 53 -41.49 15.79 5.45
C ILE A 53 -41.93 17.25 5.20
N PRO A 54 -42.81 17.52 4.22
CA PRO A 54 -43.34 18.87 4.01
C PRO A 54 -44.08 19.40 5.24
N ASN A 55 -43.98 20.71 5.49
CA ASN A 55 -44.76 21.34 6.55
C ASN A 55 -46.22 21.47 6.08
N PRO A 56 -47.20 20.83 6.74
CA PRO A 56 -48.60 20.89 6.29
C PRO A 56 -49.21 22.30 6.34
N ASN A 57 -48.61 23.23 7.10
CA ASN A 57 -49.05 24.61 7.19
C ASN A 57 -48.41 25.54 6.14
N GLU A 58 -47.52 25.03 5.29
CA GLU A 58 -46.89 25.81 4.22
C GLU A 58 -47.72 25.74 2.93
N TYR A 59 -47.98 26.89 2.31
CA TYR A 59 -48.66 27.00 1.02
C TYR A 59 -47.86 27.88 0.04
N PRO A 60 -47.48 27.36 -1.14
CA PRO A 60 -47.69 25.98 -1.61
C PRO A 60 -46.85 24.98 -0.81
N LEU A 61 -47.32 23.75 -0.70
CA LEU A 61 -46.62 22.67 -0.01
C LEU A 61 -45.23 22.46 -0.62
N ARG A 62 -44.19 22.50 0.20
CA ARG A 62 -42.80 22.31 -0.23
C ARG A 62 -42.08 21.35 0.70
N HIS A 63 -41.16 20.57 0.13
CA HIS A 63 -40.23 19.78 0.91
C HIS A 63 -39.14 20.71 1.50
N PRO A 64 -38.72 20.48 2.74
CA PRO A 64 -37.76 21.36 3.43
C PRO A 64 -36.34 21.28 2.86
N TYR A 65 -35.98 20.17 2.21
CA TYR A 65 -34.61 19.92 1.75
C TYR A 65 -34.59 19.41 0.31
N THR A 66 -33.41 19.41 -0.29
CA THR A 66 -33.16 18.79 -1.60
C THR A 66 -31.88 17.98 -1.58
N GLN A 67 -31.86 16.87 -2.29
CA GLN A 67 -30.65 16.07 -2.52
C GLN A 67 -30.39 15.85 -4.01
N PRO A 68 -29.11 15.73 -4.42
CA PRO A 68 -28.77 15.38 -5.79
C PRO A 68 -29.16 13.94 -6.12
N ILE A 69 -29.40 13.65 -7.40
CA ILE A 69 -29.69 12.29 -7.86
C ILE A 69 -28.40 11.45 -7.82
N LEU A 70 -28.50 10.26 -7.26
CA LEU A 70 -27.44 9.26 -7.22
C LEU A 70 -27.81 8.11 -8.15
N GLN A 71 -26.82 7.55 -8.83
CA GLN A 71 -27.02 6.43 -9.74
C GLN A 71 -25.88 5.42 -9.61
N LEU A 72 -26.25 4.14 -9.53
CA LEU A 72 -25.30 3.04 -9.66
C LEU A 72 -25.27 2.55 -11.11
N SER A 73 -24.09 2.29 -11.63
CA SER A 73 -23.89 1.82 -13.00
C SER A 73 -22.71 0.86 -13.08
N LEU A 74 -22.70 0.06 -14.14
CA LEU A 74 -21.58 -0.82 -14.50
C LEU A 74 -20.88 -0.22 -15.71
N ALA A 75 -19.56 -0.18 -15.67
CA ALA A 75 -18.74 0.30 -16.77
C ALA A 75 -17.60 -0.68 -17.05
N GLU A 76 -17.14 -0.74 -18.29
CA GLU A 76 -16.01 -1.58 -18.65
C GLU A 76 -14.72 -0.99 -18.06
N LYS A 77 -13.74 -1.86 -17.78
CA LYS A 77 -12.47 -1.42 -17.18
C LYS A 77 -11.66 -0.53 -18.14
N GLU A 78 -11.90 -0.68 -19.44
CA GLU A 78 -11.28 0.09 -20.53
C GLU A 78 -12.01 1.41 -20.83
N ASP A 79 -13.19 1.67 -20.24
CA ASP A 79 -13.96 2.89 -20.46
C ASP A 79 -13.31 4.12 -19.80
N GLU A 80 -13.55 5.30 -20.41
CA GLU A 80 -13.22 6.64 -19.90
C GLU A 80 -13.99 7.04 -18.63
N VAL A 81 -14.44 6.09 -17.81
CA VAL A 81 -15.04 6.36 -16.48
C VAL A 81 -14.14 7.25 -15.63
N ILE A 82 -12.83 7.15 -15.86
CA ILE A 82 -11.79 7.94 -15.20
C ILE A 82 -11.93 9.44 -15.49
N GLU A 83 -12.58 9.85 -16.58
CA GLU A 83 -12.75 11.26 -16.94
C GLU A 83 -14.00 11.92 -16.33
N ASN A 84 -15.01 11.15 -15.89
CA ASN A 84 -16.20 11.73 -15.28
C ASN A 84 -15.90 12.21 -13.84
N PRO A 85 -15.87 13.53 -13.58
CA PRO A 85 -15.42 14.04 -12.30
C PRO A 85 -16.53 13.99 -11.23
N TYR A 86 -17.74 13.52 -11.58
CA TYR A 86 -18.91 13.36 -10.73
C TYR A 86 -19.19 11.89 -10.40
N CYS A 87 -18.17 11.03 -10.43
CA CYS A 87 -18.34 9.63 -10.06
C CYS A 87 -17.17 9.10 -9.23
N VAL A 88 -17.43 8.00 -8.53
CA VAL A 88 -16.43 7.23 -7.80
C VAL A 88 -16.62 5.75 -8.09
N ILE A 89 -15.50 5.03 -8.20
CA ILE A 89 -15.51 3.58 -8.33
C ILE A 89 -15.59 2.98 -6.92
N VAL A 90 -16.63 2.20 -6.66
CA VAL A 90 -16.90 1.62 -5.33
C VAL A 90 -16.64 0.11 -5.29
N GLY A 91 -16.45 -0.53 -6.43
CA GLY A 91 -16.24 -1.97 -6.51
C GLY A 91 -15.85 -2.45 -7.89
N ILE A 92 -15.48 -3.72 -7.99
CA ILE A 92 -15.32 -4.44 -9.27
C ILE A 92 -16.25 -5.64 -9.26
N LEU A 93 -17.04 -5.78 -10.31
CA LEU A 93 -17.81 -6.97 -10.61
C LEU A 93 -16.99 -7.87 -11.54
N THR A 94 -16.74 -9.10 -11.12
CA THR A 94 -16.00 -10.09 -11.90
C THR A 94 -16.86 -11.28 -12.25
N LYS A 95 -16.60 -11.88 -13.40
CA LYS A 95 -17.16 -13.17 -13.80
C LYS A 95 -16.04 -14.11 -14.19
N ARG A 96 -15.95 -15.26 -13.51
CA ARG A 96 -15.10 -16.38 -13.92
C ARG A 96 -15.92 -17.33 -14.78
N LYS A 97 -15.23 -18.23 -15.48
CA LYS A 97 -15.85 -19.22 -16.35
C LYS A 97 -16.89 -20.04 -15.59
N ASP A 98 -18.11 -20.11 -16.12
CA ASP A 98 -19.25 -20.86 -15.56
C ASP A 98 -19.71 -20.43 -14.14
N GLU A 99 -19.29 -19.25 -13.66
CA GLU A 99 -19.75 -18.66 -12.40
C GLU A 99 -20.74 -17.49 -12.62
N TYR A 100 -21.59 -17.27 -11.62
CA TYR A 100 -22.36 -16.03 -11.51
C TYR A 100 -21.43 -14.83 -11.30
N TYR A 101 -21.90 -13.64 -11.66
CA TYR A 101 -21.18 -12.41 -11.33
C TYR A 101 -20.99 -12.31 -9.81
N SER A 102 -19.76 -12.00 -9.39
CA SER A 102 -19.38 -11.82 -7.99
C SER A 102 -18.62 -10.52 -7.82
N ILE A 103 -18.75 -9.91 -6.64
CA ILE A 103 -17.99 -8.72 -6.28
C ILE A 103 -16.58 -9.16 -5.90
N SER A 104 -15.57 -8.48 -6.42
CA SER A 104 -14.18 -8.74 -6.06
C SER A 104 -13.93 -8.36 -4.60
N GLU A 105 -13.64 -9.36 -3.77
CA GLU A 105 -13.27 -9.18 -2.36
C GLU A 105 -11.87 -8.55 -2.19
N HIS A 106 -11.05 -8.60 -3.23
CA HIS A 106 -9.67 -8.13 -3.19
C HIS A 106 -9.54 -6.65 -3.60
N TYR A 107 -10.55 -6.14 -4.31
CA TYR A 107 -10.53 -4.77 -4.78
C TYR A 107 -10.62 -3.79 -3.61
N ILE A 108 -9.73 -2.80 -3.63
CA ILE A 108 -9.76 -1.69 -2.67
C ILE A 108 -10.19 -0.44 -3.44
N PRO A 109 -11.34 0.16 -3.12
CA PRO A 109 -11.77 1.39 -3.77
C PRO A 109 -10.83 2.56 -3.41
N PRO A 110 -10.72 3.59 -4.27
CA PRO A 110 -10.07 4.85 -3.94
C PRO A 110 -10.52 5.34 -2.57
N SER A 111 -9.56 5.58 -1.68
CA SER A 111 -9.79 5.78 -0.25
C SER A 111 -8.99 6.96 0.25
N LEU A 112 -9.63 7.84 1.03
CA LEU A 112 -9.00 9.03 1.58
C LEU A 112 -8.11 8.71 2.79
N SER A 113 -8.39 7.63 3.50
CA SER A 113 -7.69 7.19 4.69
C SER A 113 -7.48 5.66 4.70
N MET A 114 -6.49 5.19 5.45
CA MET A 114 -6.23 3.76 5.61
C MET A 114 -7.33 3.03 6.38
N ASP A 115 -8.14 3.73 7.18
CA ASP A 115 -9.26 3.15 7.90
C ASP A 115 -10.58 3.11 7.10
N ALA A 116 -10.59 3.59 5.86
CA ALA A 116 -11.78 3.63 5.02
C ALA A 116 -12.22 2.25 4.49
N HIS A 117 -11.30 1.27 4.45
CA HIS A 117 -11.57 -0.08 3.94
C HIS A 117 -10.94 -1.15 4.84
N LEU A 118 -11.59 -2.31 4.98
CA LEU A 118 -11.12 -3.38 5.87
C LEU A 118 -9.71 -3.87 5.49
N LEU A 119 -9.45 -4.09 4.19
CA LEU A 119 -8.11 -4.49 3.73
C LEU A 119 -7.07 -3.40 4.00
N LEU A 120 -7.41 -2.11 3.85
CA LEU A 120 -6.47 -1.01 4.14
C LEU A 120 -6.14 -0.94 5.64
N LYS A 121 -7.10 -1.22 6.52
CA LYS A 121 -6.82 -1.35 7.96
C LYS A 121 -5.81 -2.45 8.22
N GLY A 122 -5.98 -3.61 7.60
CA GLY A 122 -5.02 -4.71 7.67
C GLY A 122 -3.63 -4.28 7.20
N TYR A 123 -3.54 -3.62 6.04
CA TYR A 123 -2.27 -3.09 5.52
C TYR A 123 -1.63 -2.06 6.45
N ALA A 124 -2.41 -1.17 7.07
CA ALA A 124 -1.90 -0.19 8.03
C ALA A 124 -1.30 -0.84 9.30
N GLN A 125 -1.97 -1.87 9.82
CA GLN A 125 -1.49 -2.63 10.97
C GLN A 125 -0.20 -3.39 10.66
N ASP A 126 -0.18 -4.09 9.52
CA ASP A 126 1.00 -4.80 9.06
C ASP A 126 2.17 -3.84 8.80
N TYR A 127 1.90 -2.71 8.15
CA TYR A 127 2.88 -1.64 7.92
C TYR A 127 3.51 -1.16 9.23
N PHE A 128 2.70 -0.78 10.21
CA PHE A 128 3.19 -0.30 11.51
C PHE A 128 4.04 -1.35 12.24
N LYS A 129 3.56 -2.60 12.27
CA LYS A 129 4.26 -3.72 12.91
C LYS A 129 5.61 -3.99 12.25
N ARG A 130 5.66 -4.01 10.92
CA ARG A 130 6.89 -4.27 10.15
C ARG A 130 7.91 -3.16 10.35
N LEU A 131 7.50 -1.89 10.29
CA LEU A 131 8.43 -0.78 10.53
C LEU A 131 9.00 -0.81 11.95
N SER A 132 8.18 -1.13 12.94
CA SER A 132 8.64 -1.28 14.33
C SER A 132 9.69 -2.40 14.43
N THR A 133 9.43 -3.53 13.77
CA THR A 133 10.34 -4.68 13.72
C THR A 133 11.64 -4.34 12.99
N ILE A 134 11.57 -3.72 11.81
CA ILE A 134 12.72 -3.26 11.01
C ILE A 134 13.59 -2.30 11.84
N THR A 135 12.96 -1.35 12.56
CA THR A 135 13.65 -0.39 13.42
C THR A 135 14.46 -1.11 14.51
N GLU A 136 13.86 -2.10 15.16
CA GLU A 136 14.51 -2.85 16.23
C GLU A 136 15.65 -3.73 15.70
N LEU A 137 15.43 -4.44 14.59
CA LEU A 137 16.46 -5.25 13.95
C LEU A 137 17.66 -4.42 13.50
N ALA A 138 17.41 -3.24 12.90
CA ALA A 138 18.47 -2.33 12.48
C ALA A 138 19.32 -1.85 13.66
N LYS A 139 18.70 -1.52 14.81
CA LYS A 139 19.43 -1.16 16.04
C LYS A 139 20.31 -2.29 16.55
N GLN A 140 19.76 -3.51 16.60
CA GLN A 140 20.51 -4.68 17.06
C GLN A 140 21.75 -4.91 16.20
N ILE A 141 21.59 -4.81 14.87
CA ILE A 141 22.70 -4.89 13.91
C ILE A 141 23.75 -3.81 14.18
N ILE A 142 23.32 -2.55 14.34
CA ILE A 142 24.22 -1.43 14.64
C ILE A 142 25.01 -1.70 15.92
N THR A 143 24.35 -2.08 17.02
CA THR A 143 25.00 -2.37 18.30
C THR A 143 26.00 -3.52 18.20
N LYS A 144 25.65 -4.58 17.46
CA LYS A 144 26.56 -5.71 17.20
C LYS A 144 27.82 -5.27 16.47
N ILE A 145 27.69 -4.48 15.40
CA ILE A 145 28.86 -4.03 14.62
C ILE A 145 29.74 -3.08 15.43
N ILE A 146 29.16 -2.12 16.16
CA ILE A 146 29.93 -1.18 16.99
C ILE A 146 30.71 -1.89 18.09
N SER A 147 30.20 -3.01 18.59
CA SER A 147 30.86 -3.80 19.64
C SER A 147 31.95 -4.73 19.10
N GLN A 148 32.10 -4.85 17.77
CA GLN A 148 33.17 -5.64 17.16
C GLN A 148 34.49 -4.86 17.21
N PRO A 149 35.62 -5.49 17.59
CA PRO A 149 36.91 -4.80 17.68
C PRO A 149 37.46 -4.36 16.32
N HIS A 150 37.21 -5.15 15.27
CA HIS A 150 37.69 -4.88 13.91
C HIS A 150 36.59 -5.23 12.88
N PRO A 151 35.59 -4.36 12.67
CA PRO A 151 34.59 -4.57 11.65
C PRO A 151 35.25 -4.56 10.27
N ASN A 152 34.86 -5.50 9.41
CA ASN A 152 35.35 -5.54 8.03
C ASN A 152 34.50 -4.65 7.10
N ALA A 153 34.90 -4.51 5.84
CA ALA A 153 34.19 -3.67 4.86
C ALA A 153 32.71 -4.07 4.68
N ILE A 154 32.34 -5.34 4.83
CA ILE A 154 30.94 -5.78 4.78
C ILE A 154 30.18 -5.20 5.98
N ALA A 155 30.72 -5.36 7.19
CA ALA A 155 30.15 -4.84 8.42
C ALA A 155 30.01 -3.30 8.38
N GLU A 156 31.00 -2.59 7.86
CA GLU A 156 30.95 -1.12 7.71
C GLU A 156 29.86 -0.66 6.72
N ASN A 157 29.69 -1.39 5.61
CA ASN A 157 28.62 -1.11 4.64
C ASN A 157 27.23 -1.40 5.22
N VAL A 158 27.07 -2.51 5.95
CA VAL A 158 25.82 -2.84 6.67
C VAL A 158 25.51 -1.81 7.76
N LEU A 159 26.54 -1.34 8.49
CA LEU A 159 26.40 -0.31 9.51
C LEU A 159 25.89 1.00 8.88
N THR A 160 26.45 1.41 7.75
CA THR A 160 26.00 2.61 7.02
C THR A 160 24.54 2.46 6.59
N LEU A 161 24.17 1.32 6.00
CA LEU A 161 22.79 1.04 5.58
C LEU A 161 21.80 1.10 6.75
N CYS A 162 22.09 0.41 7.85
CA CYS A 162 21.22 0.39 9.03
C CYS A 162 21.15 1.76 9.71
N SER A 163 22.24 2.51 9.72
CA SER A 163 22.30 3.85 10.31
C SER A 163 21.43 4.83 9.53
N GLU A 164 21.55 4.87 8.20
CA GLU A 164 20.72 5.76 7.36
C GLU A 164 19.24 5.36 7.38
N LEU A 165 18.95 4.05 7.37
CA LEU A 165 17.59 3.54 7.57
C LEU A 165 17.01 4.02 8.89
N THR A 166 17.74 3.85 9.99
CA THR A 166 17.29 4.24 11.34
C THR A 166 17.11 5.75 11.46
N LYS A 167 18.03 6.55 10.89
CA LYS A 167 17.88 8.01 10.83
C LYS A 167 16.61 8.41 10.10
N TYR A 168 16.33 7.81 8.94
CA TYR A 168 15.10 8.09 8.19
C TYR A 168 13.84 7.71 8.99
N LEU A 169 13.87 6.55 9.66
CA LEU A 169 12.77 6.05 10.50
C LEU A 169 12.44 6.96 11.69
N TYR A 170 13.45 7.60 12.30
CA TYR A 170 13.21 8.57 13.37
C TYR A 170 12.88 9.97 12.88
N ALA A 171 13.44 10.39 11.74
CA ALA A 171 13.22 11.73 11.20
C ALA A 171 11.83 11.89 10.57
N ASN A 172 11.29 10.83 9.96
CA ASN A 172 9.94 10.82 9.45
C ASN A 172 9.04 10.29 10.54
N ASP A 173 8.13 11.12 11.06
CA ASP A 173 7.11 10.66 12.01
C ASP A 173 6.20 9.63 11.34
N PHE A 174 6.56 8.35 11.46
CA PHE A 174 5.74 7.22 11.04
C PHE A 174 4.46 7.11 11.90
N GLY A 175 4.33 7.94 12.94
CA GLY A 175 3.14 8.06 13.75
C GLY A 175 2.96 6.87 14.70
N THR A 176 1.92 6.99 15.52
CA THR A 176 1.34 5.85 16.22
C THR A 176 0.35 5.14 15.28
N GLU A 177 0.00 3.88 15.58
CA GLU A 177 -1.00 3.13 14.80
C GLU A 177 -2.29 3.95 14.48
N PRO A 178 -2.90 4.70 15.42
CA PRO A 178 -4.04 5.55 15.11
C PRO A 178 -3.77 6.63 14.05
N ARG A 179 -2.56 7.22 14.02
CA ARG A 179 -2.20 8.22 13.01
C ARG A 179 -2.08 7.59 11.62
N ILE A 180 -1.53 6.37 11.53
CA ILE A 180 -1.42 5.65 10.27
C ILE A 180 -2.81 5.31 9.73
N LEU A 181 -3.73 4.88 10.60
CA LEU A 181 -5.12 4.61 10.22
C LEU A 181 -5.82 5.84 9.61
N GLN A 182 -5.56 7.03 10.15
CA GLN A 182 -6.10 8.29 9.62
C GLN A 182 -5.30 8.88 8.45
N SER A 183 -4.13 8.31 8.13
CA SER A 183 -3.30 8.79 7.02
C SER A 183 -3.85 8.37 5.67
N SER A 184 -3.57 9.14 4.63
CA SER A 184 -3.93 8.74 3.27
C SER A 184 -3.03 7.60 2.76
N PRO A 185 -3.53 6.71 1.88
CA PRO A 185 -2.69 5.69 1.26
C PRO A 185 -1.50 6.28 0.46
N LEU A 186 -1.66 7.49 -0.08
CA LEU A 186 -0.58 8.24 -0.75
C LEU A 186 0.54 8.58 0.24
N ARG A 187 0.19 9.07 1.44
CA ARG A 187 1.16 9.42 2.48
C ARG A 187 1.99 8.21 2.88
N VAL A 188 1.35 7.05 3.08
CA VAL A 188 2.04 5.78 3.40
C VAL A 188 2.97 5.37 2.26
N TYR A 189 2.50 5.45 1.02
CA TYR A 189 3.33 5.18 -0.17
C TYR A 189 4.56 6.10 -0.25
N GLU A 190 4.40 7.40 -0.02
CA GLU A 190 5.50 8.38 -0.03
C GLU A 190 6.56 8.09 1.02
N GLN A 191 6.15 7.68 2.23
CA GLN A 191 7.06 7.31 3.30
C GLN A 191 7.92 6.09 2.92
N VAL A 192 7.30 5.04 2.36
CA VAL A 192 8.04 3.85 1.93
C VAL A 192 8.92 4.15 0.71
N ARG A 193 8.45 5.02 -0.19
CA ARG A 193 9.25 5.47 -1.34
C ARG A 193 10.47 6.28 -0.91
N GLY A 194 10.32 7.14 0.09
CA GLY A 194 11.44 7.88 0.68
C GLY A 194 12.45 6.95 1.37
N LEU A 195 11.97 5.97 2.14
CA LEU A 195 12.82 4.93 2.75
C LEU A 195 13.61 4.17 1.68
N THR A 196 12.94 3.77 0.59
CA THR A 196 13.55 3.11 -0.56
C THR A 196 14.64 3.99 -1.19
N GLY A 197 14.38 5.29 -1.34
CA GLY A 197 15.35 6.26 -1.85
C GLY A 197 16.59 6.38 -0.98
N VAL A 198 16.44 6.37 0.35
CA VAL A 198 17.58 6.36 1.29
C VAL A 198 18.44 5.11 1.11
N LEU A 199 17.82 3.93 1.05
CA LEU A 199 18.55 2.68 0.84
C LEU A 199 19.29 2.66 -0.51
N LEU A 200 18.63 3.10 -1.57
CA LEU A 200 19.26 3.23 -2.90
C LEU A 200 20.44 4.21 -2.88
N SER A 201 20.30 5.33 -2.17
CA SER A 201 21.38 6.30 -2.01
C SER A 201 22.59 5.70 -1.30
N VAL A 202 22.38 4.88 -0.27
CA VAL A 202 23.49 4.18 0.40
C VAL A 202 24.17 3.22 -0.57
N LEU A 203 23.41 2.39 -1.27
CA LEU A 203 23.95 1.41 -2.22
C LEU A 203 24.70 2.06 -3.38
N LEU A 204 24.28 3.24 -3.82
CA LEU A 204 24.96 4.02 -4.86
C LEU A 204 26.36 4.49 -4.43
N CYS A 205 26.54 4.79 -3.15
CA CYS A 205 27.81 5.29 -2.61
C CYS A 205 28.86 4.19 -2.38
N ILE A 206 28.48 2.91 -2.46
CA ILE A 206 29.41 1.78 -2.27
C ILE A 206 30.19 1.54 -3.56
N HIS A 207 31.52 1.40 -3.45
CA HIS A 207 32.36 1.08 -4.60
C HIS A 207 31.93 -0.24 -5.26
N SER A 208 31.92 -0.31 -6.60
CA SER A 208 31.30 -1.42 -7.33
C SER A 208 31.80 -2.82 -6.94
N LYS A 209 33.10 -2.97 -6.63
CA LYS A 209 33.65 -4.26 -6.18
C LYS A 209 33.15 -4.66 -4.79
N GLU A 210 33.04 -3.70 -3.87
CA GLU A 210 32.56 -3.94 -2.51
C GLU A 210 31.06 -4.21 -2.50
N LYS A 211 30.30 -3.52 -3.36
CA LYS A 211 28.88 -3.77 -3.55
C LYS A 211 28.62 -5.21 -4.00
N GLU A 212 29.40 -5.73 -4.94
CA GLU A 212 29.29 -7.13 -5.37
C GLU A 212 29.55 -8.12 -4.22
N ILE A 213 30.57 -7.85 -3.41
CA ILE A 213 30.91 -8.68 -2.23
C ILE A 213 29.78 -8.62 -1.19
N LEU A 214 29.26 -7.44 -0.88
CA LEU A 214 28.14 -7.25 0.05
C LEU A 214 26.90 -8.02 -0.40
N PHE A 215 26.61 -7.97 -1.69
CA PHE A 215 25.51 -8.69 -2.31
C PHE A 215 25.70 -10.21 -2.25
N LYS A 216 26.89 -10.73 -2.57
CA LYS A 216 27.19 -12.17 -2.38
C LYS A 216 26.99 -12.59 -0.92
N TYR A 217 27.45 -11.77 0.02
CA TYR A 217 27.24 -12.00 1.44
C TYR A 217 25.75 -12.05 1.83
N PHE A 218 24.91 -11.14 1.32
CA PHE A 218 23.46 -11.21 1.56
C PHE A 218 22.83 -12.50 1.00
N GLN A 219 23.29 -12.96 -0.16
CA GLN A 219 22.80 -14.21 -0.76
C GLN A 219 23.20 -15.45 0.04
N GLU A 220 24.42 -15.52 0.55
CA GLU A 220 24.89 -16.65 1.36
C GLU A 220 23.99 -16.90 2.58
N TRP A 221 23.51 -15.81 3.18
CA TRP A 221 22.74 -15.85 4.43
C TRP A 221 21.23 -15.90 4.21
N ASN A 222 20.69 -15.17 3.23
CA ASN A 222 19.25 -15.06 3.02
C ASN A 222 18.72 -15.96 1.89
N GLY A 223 19.58 -16.65 1.14
CA GLY A 223 19.20 -17.57 0.06
C GLY A 223 18.57 -16.90 -1.18
N PHE A 224 18.23 -15.61 -1.10
CA PHE A 224 17.76 -14.81 -2.22
C PHE A 224 18.91 -14.36 -3.11
N THR A 225 18.69 -14.36 -4.43
CA THR A 225 19.66 -13.83 -5.39
C THR A 225 19.98 -12.36 -5.09
N PRO A 226 21.26 -11.94 -5.01
CA PRO A 226 21.65 -10.60 -4.55
C PRO A 226 21.17 -9.45 -5.41
N TYR A 227 20.87 -9.74 -6.66
CA TYR A 227 20.36 -8.78 -7.63
C TYR A 227 18.93 -8.33 -7.29
N THR A 228 18.19 -9.08 -6.46
CA THR A 228 16.78 -8.78 -6.20
C THR A 228 16.56 -7.57 -5.31
N LEU A 229 17.38 -7.28 -4.30
CA LEU A 229 17.10 -6.17 -3.38
C LEU A 229 17.22 -4.82 -4.08
N GLU A 230 18.35 -4.52 -4.71
CA GLU A 230 18.55 -3.23 -5.40
C GLU A 230 17.53 -3.07 -6.53
N GLN A 231 17.23 -4.12 -7.30
CA GLN A 231 16.21 -4.08 -8.34
C GLN A 231 14.80 -3.88 -7.79
N LEU A 232 14.45 -4.54 -6.69
CA LEU A 232 13.16 -4.40 -6.04
C LEU A 232 12.98 -2.97 -5.53
N LEU A 233 14.02 -2.41 -4.90
CA LEU A 233 14.03 -1.03 -4.44
C LEU A 233 13.92 -0.06 -5.64
N GLN A 234 14.68 -0.26 -6.71
CA GLN A 234 14.60 0.57 -7.92
C GLN A 234 13.22 0.49 -8.58
N LYS A 235 12.65 -0.71 -8.69
CA LYS A 235 11.32 -0.95 -9.26
C LYS A 235 10.24 -0.21 -8.46
N PHE A 236 10.29 -0.29 -7.13
CA PHE A 236 9.34 0.39 -6.27
C PHE A 236 9.53 1.92 -6.31
N TYR A 237 10.77 2.40 -6.26
CA TYR A 237 11.09 3.83 -6.26
C TYR A 237 10.61 4.56 -7.52
N ASN A 238 10.72 3.89 -8.67
CA ASN A 238 10.34 4.41 -9.99
C ASN A 238 8.87 4.16 -10.35
N GLN A 239 8.15 3.38 -9.57
CA GLN A 239 6.74 3.13 -9.79
C GLN A 239 5.92 4.43 -9.64
N LYS A 240 4.87 4.58 -10.43
CA LYS A 240 3.87 5.63 -10.24
C LYS A 240 2.78 5.16 -9.26
N TYR A 241 2.36 6.07 -8.39
CA TYR A 241 1.21 5.82 -7.53
C TYR A 241 -0.08 5.82 -8.36
N GLU A 242 -0.86 4.75 -8.25
CA GLU A 242 -2.14 4.58 -8.96
C GLU A 242 -3.27 4.42 -7.96
N HIS A 243 -4.02 5.51 -7.72
CA HIS A 243 -5.05 5.53 -6.68
C HIS A 243 -6.25 4.61 -6.97
N LEU A 244 -6.49 4.25 -8.23
CA LEU A 244 -7.52 3.28 -8.61
C LEU A 244 -7.08 1.83 -8.34
N GLN A 245 -5.78 1.60 -8.16
CA GLN A 245 -5.19 0.27 -7.93
C GLN A 245 -4.54 0.20 -6.55
N LEU A 246 -5.23 0.68 -5.50
CA LEU A 246 -4.69 0.70 -4.14
C LEU A 246 -4.23 -0.68 -3.67
N GLN A 247 -4.92 -1.75 -4.07
CA GLN A 247 -4.48 -3.11 -3.79
C GLN A 247 -3.03 -3.34 -4.26
N ASN A 248 -2.74 -3.07 -5.53
CA ASN A 248 -1.40 -3.24 -6.10
C ASN A 248 -0.36 -2.33 -5.43
N VAL A 249 -0.74 -1.12 -5.02
CA VAL A 249 0.15 -0.20 -4.30
C VAL A 249 0.50 -0.78 -2.92
N MET A 250 -0.49 -1.24 -2.16
CA MET A 250 -0.30 -1.78 -0.82
C MET A 250 0.47 -3.12 -0.83
N GLU A 251 0.19 -4.00 -1.79
CA GLU A 251 0.91 -5.26 -1.96
C GLU A 251 2.41 -5.04 -2.19
N ARG A 252 2.77 -4.05 -3.03
CA ARG A 252 4.18 -3.73 -3.32
C ARG A 252 4.88 -3.05 -2.14
N ILE A 253 4.17 -2.20 -1.39
CA ILE A 253 4.68 -1.70 -0.10
C ILE A 253 4.99 -2.88 0.83
N GLY A 254 4.06 -3.82 0.95
CA GLY A 254 4.23 -5.03 1.75
C GLY A 254 5.42 -5.87 1.28
N GLU A 255 5.59 -6.03 -0.03
CA GLU A 255 6.72 -6.76 -0.64
C GLU A 255 8.07 -6.13 -0.25
N VAL A 256 8.21 -4.81 -0.38
CA VAL A 256 9.45 -4.10 -0.02
C VAL A 256 9.78 -4.24 1.45
N LEU A 257 8.81 -3.98 2.33
CA LEU A 257 9.03 -4.06 3.77
C LEU A 257 9.31 -5.49 4.22
N LYS A 258 8.64 -6.48 3.64
CA LYS A 258 8.86 -7.89 3.95
C LYS A 258 10.29 -8.31 3.60
N HIS A 259 10.78 -8.03 2.40
CA HIS A 259 12.14 -8.41 2.00
C HIS A 259 13.21 -7.70 2.83
N LEU A 260 13.00 -6.43 3.16
CA LEU A 260 13.90 -5.68 4.03
C LEU A 260 13.92 -6.28 5.44
N GLU A 261 12.76 -6.57 6.01
CA GLU A 261 12.63 -7.19 7.33
C GLU A 261 13.31 -8.58 7.38
N GLU A 262 13.09 -9.42 6.36
CA GLU A 262 13.70 -10.75 6.27
C GLU A 262 15.23 -10.67 6.23
N LEU A 263 15.79 -9.77 5.41
CA LEU A 263 17.23 -9.53 5.38
C LEU A 263 17.77 -9.11 6.75
N LEU A 264 17.16 -8.10 7.37
CA LEU A 264 17.62 -7.59 8.67
C LEU A 264 17.47 -8.65 9.76
N ARG A 265 16.43 -9.48 9.71
CA ARG A 265 16.21 -10.57 10.69
C ARG A 265 17.28 -11.64 10.60
N VAL A 266 17.72 -11.99 9.40
CA VAL A 266 18.83 -12.92 9.21
C VAL A 266 20.13 -12.30 9.73
N LEU A 267 20.43 -11.05 9.34
CA LEU A 267 21.66 -10.36 9.76
C LEU A 267 21.72 -10.13 11.27
N SER A 268 20.60 -9.79 11.91
CA SER A 268 20.53 -9.60 13.36
C SER A 268 20.73 -10.92 14.12
N GLY A 269 20.51 -12.07 13.49
CA GLY A 269 20.74 -13.39 14.06
C GLY A 269 22.21 -13.81 14.10
N LEU A 270 23.08 -13.14 13.35
CA LEU A 270 24.51 -13.49 13.25
C LEU A 270 25.29 -13.03 14.49
N ASP A 271 26.22 -13.84 14.97
CA ASP A 271 27.12 -13.46 16.05
C ASP A 271 28.11 -12.38 15.59
N ILE A 272 28.69 -12.57 14.40
CA ILE A 272 29.62 -11.63 13.78
C ILE A 272 29.12 -11.29 12.37
N ILE A 273 28.65 -10.05 12.21
CA ILE A 273 28.27 -9.51 10.90
C ILE A 273 29.52 -9.30 10.06
N GLY A 274 29.48 -9.76 8.81
CA GLY A 274 30.61 -9.75 7.88
C GLY A 274 31.41 -11.06 7.86
N GLN A 275 31.06 -12.04 8.70
CA GLN A 275 31.64 -13.39 8.63
C GLN A 275 30.88 -14.25 7.61
N HIS A 276 31.61 -14.84 6.66
CA HIS A 276 31.05 -15.77 5.67
C HIS A 276 30.60 -17.08 6.32
N ARG A 277 29.50 -17.66 5.81
CA ARG A 277 28.91 -18.89 6.37
C ARG A 277 29.87 -20.09 6.35
N GLU A 278 30.67 -20.20 5.29
CA GLU A 278 31.66 -21.28 5.14
C GLU A 278 32.71 -21.26 6.26
N SER A 279 33.11 -20.07 6.72
CA SER A 279 34.09 -19.90 7.80
C SER A 279 33.60 -20.44 9.14
N ILE A 280 32.28 -20.46 9.37
CA ILE A 280 31.65 -20.96 10.61
C ILE A 280 31.64 -22.50 10.62
N VAL A 281 31.30 -23.12 9.50
CA VAL A 281 31.28 -24.60 9.37
C VAL A 281 32.67 -25.20 9.57
N ILE A 282 33.71 -24.52 9.07
CA ILE A 282 35.10 -24.97 9.19
C ILE A 282 35.61 -24.87 10.64
N SER A 283 35.14 -23.89 11.42
CA SER A 283 35.48 -23.82 12.85
C SER A 283 34.84 -24.93 13.67
N GLU A 284 33.60 -25.34 13.36
CA GLU A 284 32.90 -26.41 14.09
C GLU A 284 33.44 -27.82 13.77
N THR A 285 34.00 -28.04 12.57
CA THR A 285 34.61 -29.33 12.20
C THR A 285 36.03 -29.51 12.74
N LYS A 286 36.65 -28.45 13.27
CA LYS A 286 38.01 -28.47 13.84
C LYS A 286 38.04 -28.46 15.37
N SER A 287 36.88 -28.36 16.01
CA SER A 287 36.65 -28.53 17.45
C SER A 287 36.19 -29.94 17.78
#